data_AF-A0A2H6GV54-F1
#
_entry.id   AF-A0A2H6GV54-F1
#
_cell.length_a   1.000
_cell.length_b   1.000
_cell.length_c   1.000
_cell.angle_alpha   90.00
_cell.angle_beta   90.00
_cell.angle_gamma   90.00
#
_symmetry.space_group_name_H-M   'P 1'
#
loop_
_entity.id
_entity.type
_entity.pdbx_description
1 polymer ?
#
loop_
_entity_poly.entity_id
_entity_poly.type
_entity_poly.pdbx_seq_one_letter_code
_entity_poly.pdbx_strand_id
1 'polypeptide(L)'
;MVKDSFLTKRQLEILELRNSGLNQTEIAKNLGTTRANISATEKTARENIRKAENTINVAKMLNAAAIIKIEKDTDLNEVPKKIYEKAGALAIHVNLDTPSLIGTINRACADQIKGRRIISEIEIAITKDGDIILR
;
A
#
# COMPACT_ATOMS: atom_id res chain seq x y z
N MET A 1 13.29 -18.96 4.90
CA MET A 1 12.57 -17.86 4.24
C MET A 1 13.05 -17.72 2.80
N VAL A 2 12.12 -17.47 1.89
CA VAL A 2 12.31 -17.41 0.42
C VAL A 2 13.47 -16.47 0.08
N LYS A 3 14.42 -16.95 -0.75
CA LYS A 3 15.70 -16.28 -1.05
C LYS A 3 15.65 -15.34 -2.26
N ASP A 4 14.51 -15.20 -2.93
CA ASP A 4 14.37 -14.36 -4.11
C ASP A 4 13.56 -13.09 -3.78
N SER A 5 14.28 -12.06 -3.33
CA SER A 5 13.71 -10.76 -3.01
C SER A 5 14.73 -9.66 -3.27
N PHE A 6 14.28 -8.41 -3.31
CA PHE A 6 15.16 -7.24 -3.40
C PHE A 6 15.89 -6.90 -2.08
N LEU A 7 15.82 -7.78 -1.09
CA LEU A 7 16.52 -7.62 0.19
C LEU A 7 17.78 -8.47 0.24
N THR A 8 18.87 -7.85 0.67
CA THR A 8 20.10 -8.56 1.00
C THR A 8 19.91 -9.40 2.27
N LYS A 9 20.77 -10.42 2.46
CA LYS A 9 20.77 -11.23 3.70
C LYS A 9 20.87 -10.37 4.96
N ARG A 10 21.69 -9.33 4.94
CA ARG A 10 21.89 -8.42 6.07
C ARG A 10 20.65 -7.58 6.38
N GLN A 11 19.93 -7.14 5.34
CA GLN A 11 18.67 -6.42 5.51
C GLN A 11 17.58 -7.33 6.11
N LEU A 12 17.47 -8.58 5.63
CA LEU A 12 16.55 -9.56 6.19
C LEU A 12 16.85 -9.83 7.68
N GLU A 13 18.11 -10.12 8.02
CA GLU A 13 18.54 -10.34 9.41
C GLU A 13 18.19 -9.15 10.33
N ILE A 14 18.43 -7.92 9.87
CA ILE A 14 18.09 -6.72 10.64
C ILE A 14 16.56 -6.62 10.83
N LEU A 15 15.76 -6.86 9.80
CA LEU A 15 14.30 -6.79 9.89
C LEU A 15 13.72 -7.88 10.80
N GLU A 16 14.27 -9.10 10.77
CA GLU A 16 13.90 -10.20 11.67
C GLU A 16 14.14 -9.79 13.13
N LEU A 17 15.33 -9.26 13.45
CA LEU A 17 15.64 -8.80 14.81
C LEU A 17 14.76 -7.62 15.25
N ARG A 18 14.42 -6.70 14.33
CA ARG A 18 13.46 -5.61 14.61
C ARG A 18 12.08 -6.17 14.93
N ASN A 19 11.61 -7.18 14.21
CA ASN A 19 10.33 -7.84 14.48
C ASN A 19 10.32 -8.61 15.80
N SER A 20 11.50 -9.09 16.26
CA SER A 20 11.66 -9.67 17.60
C SER A 20 11.72 -8.62 18.72
N GLY A 21 11.58 -7.33 18.41
CA GLY A 21 11.50 -6.24 19.39
C GLY A 21 12.82 -5.53 19.70
N LEU A 22 13.95 -5.94 19.12
CA LEU A 22 15.23 -5.31 19.41
C LEU A 22 15.32 -3.92 18.78
N ASN A 23 15.94 -2.98 19.50
CA ASN A 23 16.26 -1.66 18.97
C ASN A 23 17.58 -1.66 18.16
N GLN A 24 17.82 -0.60 17.39
CA GLN A 24 19.00 -0.51 16.51
C GLN A 24 20.34 -0.61 17.25
N THR A 25 20.40 -0.19 18.52
CA THR A 25 21.61 -0.27 19.34
C THR A 25 21.89 -1.70 19.78
N GLU A 26 20.85 -2.44 20.17
CA GLU A 26 20.96 -3.87 20.50
C GLU A 26 21.34 -4.70 19.28
N ILE A 27 20.72 -4.42 18.14
CA ILE A 27 21.06 -5.07 16.86
C ILE A 27 22.51 -4.78 16.49
N ALA A 28 22.97 -3.53 16.65
CA ALA A 28 24.35 -3.16 16.39
C ALA A 28 25.35 -3.96 17.25
N LYS A 29 25.04 -4.14 18.54
CA LYS A 29 25.83 -4.99 19.45
C LYS A 29 25.83 -6.45 19.00
N ASN A 30 24.66 -7.01 18.69
CA ASN A 30 24.53 -8.41 18.26
C ASN A 30 25.26 -8.70 16.95
N LEU A 31 25.24 -7.74 16.01
CA LEU A 31 25.81 -7.91 14.66
C LEU A 31 27.26 -7.39 14.54
N GLY A 32 27.85 -6.93 15.64
CA GLY A 32 29.24 -6.45 15.68
C GLY A 32 29.49 -5.22 14.81
N THR A 33 28.55 -4.28 14.76
CA THR A 33 28.60 -3.09 13.89
C THR A 33 28.14 -1.83 14.61
N THR A 34 28.16 -0.68 13.95
CA THR A 34 27.67 0.58 14.52
C THR A 34 26.15 0.74 14.36
N ARG A 35 25.51 1.46 15.29
CA ARG A 35 24.09 1.87 15.20
C ARG A 35 23.80 2.64 13.90
N ALA A 36 24.75 3.47 13.46
CA ALA A 36 24.63 4.23 12.22
C ALA A 36 24.52 3.32 10.99
N ASN A 37 25.34 2.25 10.93
CA ASN A 37 25.28 1.27 9.85
C ASN A 37 23.95 0.49 9.86
N ILE A 38 23.45 0.10 11.05
CA ILE A 38 22.13 -0.53 11.20
C ILE A 38 21.02 0.40 10.70
N SER A 39 21.05 1.67 11.13
CA SER A 39 20.04 2.67 10.72
C SER A 39 20.01 2.86 9.19
N ALA A 40 21.18 3.01 8.55
CA ALA A 40 21.28 3.15 7.11
C ALA A 40 20.79 1.90 6.37
N THR A 41 21.14 0.71 6.87
CA THR A 41 20.74 -0.57 6.27
C THR A 41 19.24 -0.84 6.42
N GLU A 42 18.66 -0.59 7.61
CA GLU A 42 17.22 -0.71 7.87
C GLU A 42 16.43 0.26 7.00
N LYS A 43 16.87 1.52 6.90
CA LYS A 43 16.24 2.53 6.03
C LYS A 43 16.19 2.06 4.58
N THR A 44 17.30 1.54 4.07
CA THR A 44 17.39 1.01 2.70
C THR A 44 16.50 -0.21 2.52
N ALA A 45 16.44 -1.11 3.51
CA ALA A 45 15.56 -2.28 3.47
C ALA A 45 14.08 -1.87 3.37
N ARG A 46 13.64 -0.94 4.23
CA ARG A 46 12.25 -0.42 4.20
C ARG A 46 11.94 0.29 2.90
N GLU A 47 12.88 1.03 2.34
CA GLU A 47 12.71 1.67 1.03
C GLU A 47 12.60 0.65 -0.11
N ASN A 48 13.38 -0.44 -0.08
CA ASN A 48 13.25 -1.52 -1.05
C ASN A 48 11.88 -2.21 -0.95
N ILE A 49 11.37 -2.45 0.26
CA ILE A 49 10.02 -3.00 0.46
C ILE A 49 8.97 -2.05 -0.12
N ARG A 50 9.02 -0.76 0.25
CA ARG A 50 8.10 0.26 -0.26
C ARG A 50 8.12 0.34 -1.78
N LYS A 51 9.30 0.29 -2.41
CA LYS A 51 9.44 0.28 -3.88
C LYS A 51 8.87 -0.99 -4.51
N ALA A 52 9.10 -2.15 -3.91
CA ALA A 52 8.57 -3.42 -4.41
C ALA A 52 7.04 -3.44 -4.34
N GLU A 53 6.46 -3.01 -3.22
CA GLU A 53 5.00 -2.83 -3.06
C GLU A 53 4.45 -1.85 -4.12
N ASN A 54 5.11 -0.70 -4.30
CA ASN A 54 4.73 0.25 -5.33
C ASN A 54 4.84 -0.34 -6.75
N THR A 55 5.84 -1.19 -7.00
CA THR A 55 6.01 -1.87 -8.30
C THR A 55 4.85 -2.82 -8.56
N ILE A 56 4.42 -3.58 -7.55
CA ILE A 56 3.23 -4.44 -7.65
C ILE A 56 2.00 -3.58 -7.94
N ASN A 57 1.81 -2.46 -7.25
CA ASN A 57 0.69 -1.54 -7.50
C ASN A 57 0.71 -1.00 -8.93
N VAL A 58 1.87 -0.57 -9.43
CA VAL A 58 2.03 -0.10 -10.82
C VAL A 58 1.73 -1.23 -11.81
N ALA A 59 2.24 -2.45 -11.58
CA ALA A 59 1.96 -3.59 -12.45
C ALA A 59 0.46 -3.92 -12.51
N LYS A 60 -0.21 -3.88 -11.35
CA LYS A 60 -1.67 -4.05 -11.31
C LYS A 60 -2.41 -2.91 -12.01
N MET A 61 -1.92 -1.66 -11.92
CA MET A 61 -2.48 -0.51 -12.65
C MET A 61 -2.30 -0.61 -14.16
N LEU A 62 -1.18 -1.15 -14.65
CA LEU A 62 -1.00 -1.41 -16.09
C LEU A 62 -2.05 -2.41 -16.60
N ASN A 63 -2.54 -3.27 -15.73
CA ASN A 63 -3.66 -4.19 -15.97
C ASN A 63 -5.02 -3.62 -15.54
N ALA A 64 -5.10 -2.33 -15.18
CA ALA A 64 -6.37 -1.72 -14.81
C ALA A 64 -7.33 -1.71 -15.99
N ALA A 65 -8.56 -2.13 -15.75
CA ALA A 65 -9.64 -2.03 -16.71
C ALA A 65 -10.27 -0.64 -16.72
N ALA A 66 -10.27 0.06 -15.58
CA ALA A 66 -10.72 1.44 -15.45
C ALA A 66 -9.94 2.20 -14.37
N ILE A 67 -9.83 3.51 -14.58
CA ILE A 67 -9.41 4.48 -13.57
C ILE A 67 -10.59 5.44 -13.36
N ILE A 68 -10.95 5.65 -12.11
CA ILE A 68 -12.02 6.55 -11.67
C ILE A 68 -11.39 7.66 -10.85
N LYS A 69 -11.70 8.89 -11.21
CA LYS A 69 -11.33 10.08 -10.44
C LYS A 69 -12.48 10.45 -9.53
N ILE A 70 -12.19 10.55 -8.23
CA ILE A 70 -13.14 11.02 -7.24
C ILE A 70 -12.80 12.46 -6.91
N GLU A 71 -13.70 13.36 -7.27
CA GLU A 71 -13.53 14.79 -7.09
C GLU A 71 -13.54 15.19 -5.62
N LYS A 72 -12.85 16.29 -5.33
CA LYS A 72 -12.91 16.98 -4.05
C LYS A 72 -14.38 17.28 -3.68
N ASP A 73 -14.66 17.26 -2.39
CA ASP A 73 -15.97 17.49 -1.77
C ASP A 73 -17.00 16.36 -1.95
N THR A 74 -16.64 15.27 -2.65
CA THR A 74 -17.44 14.03 -2.70
C THR A 74 -17.60 13.41 -1.31
N ASP A 75 -18.80 12.92 -0.98
CA ASP A 75 -19.05 12.13 0.23
C ASP A 75 -18.48 10.71 0.08
N LEU A 76 -17.78 10.25 1.10
CA LEU A 76 -17.13 8.93 1.12
C LEU A 76 -18.11 7.79 0.85
N ASN A 77 -19.38 7.91 1.26
CA ASN A 77 -20.39 6.86 1.06
C ASN A 77 -20.90 6.82 -0.40
N GLU A 78 -20.67 7.87 -1.19
CA GLU A 78 -21.01 7.89 -2.61
C GLU A 78 -19.95 7.20 -3.47
N VAL A 79 -18.73 7.06 -2.94
CA VAL A 79 -17.59 6.47 -3.67
C VAL A 79 -17.83 5.00 -4.05
N PRO A 80 -18.30 4.11 -3.17
CA PRO A 80 -18.63 2.73 -3.55
C PRO A 80 -19.61 2.64 -4.71
N LYS A 81 -20.64 3.51 -4.73
CA LYS A 81 -21.63 3.53 -5.80
C LYS A 81 -20.96 3.82 -7.16
N LYS A 82 -20.12 4.86 -7.23
CA LYS A 82 -19.36 5.22 -8.45
C LYS A 82 -18.45 4.08 -8.91
N ILE A 83 -17.84 3.35 -7.97
CA ILE A 83 -16.99 2.18 -8.27
C ILE A 83 -17.82 1.04 -8.87
N TYR A 84 -18.92 0.65 -8.24
CA TYR A 84 -19.77 -0.43 -8.72
C TYR A 84 -20.43 -0.12 -10.07
N GLU A 85 -20.86 1.13 -10.29
CA GLU A 85 -21.40 1.56 -11.60
C GLU A 85 -20.36 1.40 -12.72
N LYS A 86 -19.12 1.83 -12.49
CA LYS A 86 -18.06 1.70 -13.49
C LYS A 86 -17.63 0.25 -13.70
N ALA A 87 -17.53 -0.53 -12.61
CA ALA A 87 -17.20 -1.96 -12.69
C ALA A 87 -18.28 -2.74 -13.45
N GLY A 88 -19.55 -2.46 -13.17
CA GLY A 88 -20.70 -3.05 -13.85
C GLY A 88 -20.72 -2.74 -15.35
N ALA A 89 -20.41 -1.49 -15.73
CA ALA A 89 -20.29 -1.10 -17.14
C ALA A 89 -19.18 -1.86 -17.89
N LEU A 90 -18.19 -2.38 -17.18
CA LEU A 90 -17.09 -3.18 -17.73
C LEU A 90 -17.27 -4.69 -17.53
N ALA A 91 -18.43 -5.12 -17.00
CA ALA A 91 -18.71 -6.51 -16.63
C ALA A 91 -17.67 -7.12 -15.66
N ILE A 92 -17.12 -6.28 -14.76
CA ILE A 92 -16.15 -6.69 -13.74
C ILE A 92 -16.85 -6.84 -12.40
N HIS A 93 -16.66 -7.98 -11.75
CA HIS A 93 -17.08 -8.20 -10.38
C HIS A 93 -16.05 -7.61 -9.42
N VAL A 94 -16.46 -6.72 -8.52
CA VAL A 94 -15.58 -6.14 -7.51
C VAL A 94 -15.48 -7.10 -6.33
N ASN A 95 -14.26 -7.47 -5.94
CA ASN A 95 -14.02 -8.49 -4.91
C ASN A 95 -14.29 -8.01 -3.47
N LEU A 96 -14.44 -6.70 -3.27
CA LEU A 96 -14.69 -6.09 -1.96
C LEU A 96 -16.17 -5.73 -1.77
N ASP A 97 -16.70 -6.05 -0.60
CA ASP A 97 -17.99 -5.53 -0.15
C ASP A 97 -17.90 -4.03 0.22
N THR A 98 -19.05 -3.37 0.32
CA THR A 98 -19.13 -1.93 0.58
C THR A 98 -18.41 -1.51 1.87
N PRO A 99 -18.58 -2.19 3.03
CA PRO A 99 -17.85 -1.85 4.24
C PRO A 99 -16.33 -1.99 4.10
N SER A 100 -15.85 -3.06 3.48
CA SER A 100 -14.42 -3.31 3.26
C SER A 100 -13.82 -2.28 2.30
N LEU A 101 -14.57 -1.87 1.28
CA LEU A 101 -14.17 -0.84 0.34
C LEU A 101 -14.01 0.51 1.03
N ILE A 102 -15.00 0.95 1.81
CA ILE A 102 -14.93 2.18 2.61
C ILE A 102 -13.76 2.12 3.60
N GLY A 103 -13.57 0.98 4.28
CA GLY A 103 -12.46 0.78 5.20
C GLY A 103 -11.09 0.87 4.52
N THR A 104 -10.98 0.35 3.30
CA THR A 104 -9.73 0.40 2.52
C THR A 104 -9.44 1.82 2.03
N ILE A 105 -10.46 2.55 1.55
CA ILE A 105 -10.36 3.97 1.17
C ILE A 105 -9.91 4.82 2.35
N ASN A 106 -10.52 4.65 3.53
CA ASN A 106 -10.11 5.39 4.74
C ASN A 106 -8.65 5.14 5.14
N ARG A 107 -8.15 3.91 4.98
CA ARG A 107 -6.76 3.59 5.35
C ARG A 107 -5.75 4.07 4.32
N ALA A 108 -6.04 3.86 3.04
CA ALA A 108 -5.11 4.20 1.96
C ALA A 108 -5.07 5.70 1.68
N CYS A 109 -6.20 6.39 1.83
CA CYS A 109 -6.36 7.80 1.50
C CYS A 109 -6.63 8.68 2.73
N ALA A 110 -6.07 8.30 3.89
CA ALA A 110 -6.30 8.99 5.16
C ALA A 110 -5.97 10.49 5.09
N ASP A 111 -4.92 10.86 4.36
CA ASP A 111 -4.49 12.25 4.19
C ASP A 111 -5.40 13.04 3.23
N GLN A 112 -6.19 12.37 2.39
CA GLN A 112 -7.14 12.98 1.45
C GLN A 112 -8.59 13.00 1.99
N ILE A 113 -8.83 12.52 3.21
CA ILE A 113 -10.19 12.40 3.78
C ILE A 113 -10.28 13.11 5.13
N LYS A 114 -11.30 13.95 5.29
CA LYS A 114 -11.64 14.59 6.57
C LYS A 114 -13.06 14.21 6.98
N GLY A 115 -13.17 13.32 7.97
CA GLY A 115 -14.45 12.78 8.42
C GLY A 115 -15.09 11.92 7.33
N ARG A 116 -16.08 12.46 6.62
CA ARG A 116 -16.76 11.79 5.48
C ARG A 116 -16.52 12.50 4.15
N ARG A 117 -15.72 13.56 4.13
CA ARG A 117 -15.52 14.39 2.93
C ARG A 117 -14.13 14.20 2.38
N ILE A 118 -14.05 14.01 1.07
CA ILE A 118 -12.81 13.98 0.31
C ILE A 118 -12.32 15.42 0.16
N ILE A 119 -11.11 15.72 0.66
CA ILE A 119 -10.56 17.09 0.68
C ILE A 119 -9.60 17.37 -0.49
N SER A 120 -9.19 16.33 -1.21
CA SER A 120 -8.37 16.38 -2.42
C SER A 120 -8.74 15.23 -3.35
N GLU A 121 -8.53 15.36 -4.66
CA GLU A 121 -8.82 14.31 -5.64
C GLU A 121 -8.19 12.97 -5.25
N ILE A 122 -8.97 11.88 -5.40
CA ILE A 122 -8.52 10.50 -5.18
C ILE A 122 -8.64 9.75 -6.51
N GLU A 123 -7.59 9.01 -6.89
CA GLU A 123 -7.64 8.13 -8.06
C GLU A 123 -7.82 6.68 -7.62
N ILE A 124 -8.85 6.04 -8.19
CA ILE A 124 -9.22 4.65 -7.88
C ILE A 124 -9.12 3.83 -9.15
N ALA A 125 -8.25 2.83 -9.17
CA ALA A 125 -8.15 1.89 -10.29
C ALA A 125 -8.89 0.59 -9.97
N ILE A 126 -9.60 0.07 -10.97
CA ILE A 126 -10.26 -1.23 -10.95
C ILE A 126 -9.47 -2.16 -11.88
N THR A 127 -8.97 -3.27 -11.35
CA THR A 127 -8.28 -4.29 -12.17
C THR A 127 -9.30 -5.18 -12.88
N LYS A 128 -8.86 -5.87 -13.94
CA LYS A 128 -9.69 -6.88 -14.63
C LYS A 128 -10.14 -8.02 -13.71
N ASP A 129 -9.36 -8.31 -12.67
CA ASP A 129 -9.64 -9.36 -11.70
C ASP A 129 -10.57 -8.93 -10.57
N GLY A 130 -11.03 -7.66 -10.57
CA GLY A 130 -11.94 -7.15 -9.54
C GLY A 130 -11.27 -6.53 -8.32
N ASP A 131 -9.93 -6.38 -8.33
CA ASP A 131 -9.20 -5.69 -7.27
C ASP A 131 -9.36 -4.17 -7.39
N ILE A 132 -9.38 -3.50 -6.24
CA ILE A 132 -9.39 -2.04 -6.15
C ILE A 132 -8.02 -1.55 -5.65
N ILE A 133 -7.47 -0.57 -6.36
CA ILE A 133 -6.19 0.08 -6.01
C ILE A 133 -6.47 1.58 -5.81
N LEU A 134 -5.92 2.12 -4.73
CA LEU A 134 -6.21 3.47 -4.26
C LEU A 134 -4.92 4.30 -4.24
N ARG A 135 -5.02 5.58 -4.62
CA ARG A 135 -3.92 6.55 -4.63
C ARG A 135 -4.36 7.92 -4.13
#